data_AF-A0A1G3QL24-F1
#
_entry.id   AF-A0A1G3QL24-F1
#
_cell.length_a   1.000
_cell.length_b   1.000
_cell.length_c   1.000
_cell.angle_alpha   90.00
_cell.angle_beta   90.00
_cell.angle_gamma   90.00
#
_symmetry.space_group_name_H-M   'P 1'
#
loop_
_entity.id
_entity.type
_entity.pdbx_description
1 polymer ?
#
loop_
_entity_poly.entity_id
_entity_poly.type
_entity_poly.pdbx_seq_one_letter_code
_entity_poly.pdbx_strand_id
1 'polypeptide(L)'
;MPKQFTLYPRKLKGKTVYYCQFRLPDGTRSHGKSTGCTSEKAAETWAIEQIKKTERESILKKIEEQKSEGIYTGIDGNQVTLFDFAGPDFFAWESRWAISKRASGRRLSPRHCIESSQLWIKHILPVLGGRSK
;
A
#
# COMPACT_ATOMS: atom_id res chain seq x y z
N MET A 1 -19.35 -8.72 17.31
CA MET A 1 -18.03 -9.14 16.82
C MET A 1 -17.37 -9.99 17.91
N PRO A 2 -17.01 -11.26 17.67
CA PRO A 2 -16.25 -12.03 18.64
C PRO A 2 -14.90 -11.32 18.91
N LYS A 3 -14.49 -11.22 20.18
CA LYS A 3 -13.18 -10.66 20.53
C LYS A 3 -12.07 -11.44 19.79
N GLN A 4 -11.20 -10.71 19.09
CA GLN A 4 -10.08 -11.29 18.31
C GLN A 4 -9.03 -11.98 19.18
N PHE A 5 -9.10 -11.80 20.50
CA PHE A 5 -8.21 -12.41 21.46
C PHE A 5 -8.96 -12.86 22.71
N THR A 6 -8.34 -13.76 23.47
CA THR A 6 -8.81 -14.22 24.78
C THR A 6 -7.69 -14.00 25.79
N LEU A 7 -8.01 -13.31 26.89
CA LEU A 7 -7.11 -13.13 28.02
C LEU A 7 -7.42 -14.17 29.09
N TYR A 8 -6.37 -14.70 29.71
CA TYR A 8 -6.51 -15.56 30.87
C TYR A 8 -5.39 -15.30 31.88
N PRO A 9 -5.71 -15.22 33.19
CA PRO A 9 -4.71 -14.99 34.22
C PRO A 9 -3.93 -16.27 34.51
N ARG A 10 -2.64 -16.11 34.80
CA ARG A 10 -1.77 -17.18 35.32
C ARG A 10 -1.05 -16.69 36.57
N LYS A 11 -1.11 -17.46 37.65
CA LYS A 11 -0.35 -17.18 38.86
C LYS A 11 1.10 -17.60 38.67
N LEU A 12 2.03 -16.68 38.91
CA LEU A 12 3.46 -16.87 38.78
C LEU A 12 4.15 -16.31 40.03
N LYS A 13 4.74 -17.19 40.86
CA LYS A 13 5.49 -16.84 42.09
C LYS A 13 4.85 -15.69 42.90
N GLY A 14 3.55 -15.79 43.18
CA GLY A 14 2.80 -14.81 43.99
C GLY A 14 2.22 -13.61 43.23
N LYS A 15 2.50 -13.45 41.93
CA LYS A 15 1.92 -12.39 41.07
C LYS A 15 1.00 -13.00 40.02
N THR A 16 -0.11 -12.32 39.71
CA THR A 16 -0.98 -12.69 38.59
C THR A 16 -0.47 -12.00 37.32
N VAL A 17 -0.14 -12.77 36.29
CA VAL A 17 0.24 -12.25 34.97
C VAL A 17 -0.79 -12.72 33.96
N TYR A 18 -1.23 -11.82 33.09
CA TYR A 18 -2.18 -12.15 32.04
C TYR A 18 -1.47 -12.73 30.81
N TYR A 19 -2.08 -13.75 30.22
CA TYR A 19 -1.67 -14.34 28.95
C TYR A 19 -2.76 -14.07 27.91
N CYS A 20 -2.35 -13.96 26.65
CA CYS A 20 -3.21 -13.66 25.53
C CYS A 20 -3.11 -14.75 24.45
N GLN A 21 -4.26 -15.22 23.97
CA GLN A 21 -4.40 -16.07 22.78
C GLN A 21 -5.14 -15.30 21.70
N PHE A 22 -4.55 -15.23 20.50
CA PHE A 22 -5.17 -14.58 19.34
C PHE A 22 -5.95 -15.59 18.50
N ARG A 23 -7.00 -15.14 17.83
CA ARG A 23 -7.70 -15.93 16.82
C ARG A 23 -6.99 -15.78 15.48
N LEU A 24 -6.69 -16.91 14.86
CA LEU A 24 -6.10 -16.99 13.52
C LEU A 24 -7.21 -16.89 12.45
N PRO A 25 -6.85 -16.59 11.18
CA PRO A 25 -7.80 -16.56 10.06
C PRO A 25 -8.57 -17.87 9.89
N ASP A 26 -7.91 -18.98 10.20
CA ASP A 26 -8.45 -20.34 10.12
C ASP A 26 -9.44 -20.66 11.26
N GLY A 27 -9.74 -19.69 12.13
CA GLY A 27 -10.64 -19.84 13.28
C GLY A 27 -10.02 -20.52 14.50
N THR A 28 -8.82 -21.08 14.37
CA THR A 28 -8.04 -21.68 15.47
C THR A 28 -7.44 -20.61 16.40
N ARG A 29 -6.98 -21.03 17.58
CA ARG A 29 -6.32 -20.13 18.55
C ARG A 29 -4.80 -20.29 18.47
N SER A 30 -4.10 -19.17 18.55
CA SER A 30 -2.64 -19.16 18.65
C SER A 30 -2.17 -19.73 20.00
N HIS A 31 -0.87 -20.04 20.09
CA HIS A 31 -0.24 -20.26 21.40
C HIS A 31 -0.43 -19.04 22.32
N GLY A 32 -0.51 -19.31 23.62
CA GLY A 32 -0.65 -18.27 24.63
C GLY A 32 0.64 -17.48 24.80
N LYS A 33 0.59 -16.18 24.54
CA LYS A 33 1.71 -15.26 24.74
C LYS A 33 1.55 -14.54 26.08
N SER A 34 2.63 -14.43 26.84
CA SER A 34 2.65 -13.63 28.07
C SER A 34 2.54 -12.15 27.72
N THR A 35 1.59 -11.42 28.32
CA THR A 35 1.52 -9.96 28.14
C THR A 35 2.50 -9.24 29.07
N GLY A 36 2.95 -9.91 30.14
CA GLY A 36 3.77 -9.30 31.20
C GLY A 36 2.99 -8.34 32.12
N CYS A 37 1.71 -8.11 31.84
CA CYS A 37 0.87 -7.20 32.60
C CYS A 37 0.18 -7.92 33.77
N THR A 38 0.03 -7.21 34.89
CA THR A 38 -0.65 -7.71 36.10
C THR A 38 -2.11 -7.29 36.20
N SER A 39 -2.56 -6.35 35.36
CA SER A 39 -3.96 -5.92 35.28
C SER A 39 -4.57 -6.32 33.93
N GLU A 40 -5.86 -6.64 33.96
CA GLU A 40 -6.60 -7.06 32.75
C GLU A 40 -6.64 -5.94 31.70
N LYS A 41 -6.89 -4.69 32.12
CA LYS A 41 -6.98 -3.54 31.22
C LYS A 41 -5.65 -3.28 30.50
N ALA A 42 -4.51 -3.41 31.18
CA ALA A 42 -3.19 -3.25 30.55
C ALA A 42 -2.91 -4.40 29.57
N ALA A 43 -3.32 -5.63 29.92
CA ALA A 43 -3.21 -6.78 29.03
C ALA A 43 -4.10 -6.63 27.78
N GLU A 44 -5.26 -5.99 27.90
CA GLU A 44 -6.15 -5.67 26.79
C GLU A 44 -5.51 -4.65 25.84
N THR A 45 -4.95 -3.56 26.38
CA THR A 45 -4.23 -2.56 25.57
C THR A 45 -3.06 -3.20 24.83
N TRP A 46 -2.27 -4.03 25.51
CA TRP A 46 -1.18 -4.78 24.89
C TRP A 46 -1.66 -5.68 23.74
N ALA A 47 -2.77 -6.41 23.93
CA ALA A 47 -3.31 -7.28 22.89
C ALA A 47 -3.75 -6.50 21.65
N ILE A 48 -4.38 -5.34 21.84
CA ILE A 48 -4.79 -4.43 20.76
C ILE A 48 -3.56 -3.90 19.99
N GLU A 49 -2.51 -3.50 20.69
CA GLU A 49 -1.27 -3.03 20.07
C GLU A 49 -0.59 -4.12 19.23
N GLN A 50 -0.57 -5.36 19.72
CA GLN A 50 -0.01 -6.48 18.97
C GLN A 50 -0.79 -6.79 17.69
N ILE A 51 -2.13 -6.69 17.73
CA ILE A 51 -2.97 -6.87 16.53
C ILE A 51 -2.65 -5.79 15.50
N LYS A 52 -2.65 -4.52 15.90
CA LYS A 52 -2.32 -3.39 15.02
C LYS A 52 -0.91 -3.54 14.41
N LYS A 53 0.05 -4.00 15.20
CA LYS A 53 1.42 -4.24 14.74
C LYS A 53 1.47 -5.33 13.66
N THR A 54 0.78 -6.45 13.91
CA THR A 54 0.75 -7.60 12.98
C THR A 54 0.04 -7.23 11.67
N GLU A 55 -1.07 -6.49 11.75
CA GLU A 55 -1.77 -5.96 10.57
C GLU A 55 -0.85 -5.06 9.74
N ARG A 56 -0.14 -4.14 10.41
CA ARG A 56 0.83 -3.25 9.74
C ARG A 56 1.96 -4.02 9.06
N GLU A 57 2.54 -5.02 9.72
CA GLU A 57 3.59 -5.86 9.14
C GLU A 57 3.07 -6.63 7.92
N SER A 58 1.83 -7.12 7.96
CA SER A 58 1.21 -7.81 6.82
C SER A 58 1.02 -6.89 5.61
N ILE A 59 0.69 -5.61 5.84
CA ILE A 59 0.55 -4.59 4.80
C ILE A 59 1.92 -4.26 4.19
N LEU A 60 2.94 -4.06 5.02
CA LEU A 60 4.29 -3.76 4.56
C LEU A 60 4.86 -4.89 3.70
N LYS A 61 4.65 -6.15 4.10
CA LYS A 61 5.10 -7.31 3.32
C LYS A 61 4.43 -7.39 1.95
N LYS A 62 3.12 -7.13 1.87
CA LYS A 62 2.40 -7.05 0.58
C LYS A 62 2.92 -5.93 -0.31
N ILE A 63 3.25 -4.77 0.26
CA ILE A 63 3.83 -3.64 -0.49
C ILE A 63 5.22 -4.02 -1.01
N GLU A 64 6.03 -4.71 -0.23
CA GLU A 64 7.38 -5.13 -0.60
C GLU A 64 7.37 -6.20 -1.70
N GLU A 65 6.46 -7.17 -1.61
CA GLU A 65 6.20 -8.16 -2.67
C GLU A 65 5.76 -7.46 -3.98
N GLN A 66 4.82 -6.51 -3.92
CA GLN A 66 4.36 -5.76 -5.10
C GLN A 66 5.44 -4.87 -5.73
N LYS A 67 6.36 -4.31 -4.94
CA LYS A 67 7.51 -3.56 -5.45
C LYS A 67 8.46 -4.43 -6.27
N SER A 68 8.65 -5.69 -5.86
CA SER A 68 9.52 -6.63 -6.57
C SER A 68 8.98 -7.00 -7.96
N GLU A 69 7.67 -6.86 -8.17
CA GLU A 69 6.98 -7.09 -9.44
C GLU A 69 6.86 -5.81 -10.32
N GLY A 70 7.46 -4.69 -9.89
CA GLY A 70 7.45 -3.44 -10.66
C GLY A 70 6.14 -2.66 -10.58
N ILE A 71 5.28 -2.97 -9.61
CA ILE A 71 3.97 -2.32 -9.43
C ILE A 71 4.11 -1.17 -8.41
N TYR A 72 3.93 0.07 -8.86
CA TYR A 72 3.89 1.24 -7.98
C TYR A 72 2.45 1.50 -7.53
N THR A 73 2.21 1.49 -6.22
CA THR A 73 0.92 1.87 -5.61
C THR A 73 0.93 3.37 -5.29
N GLY A 74 -0.10 4.09 -5.75
CA GLY A 74 -0.34 5.48 -5.36
C GLY A 74 -0.74 5.58 -3.87
N ILE A 75 -0.74 6.81 -3.34
CA ILE A 75 -0.97 7.12 -1.91
C ILE A 75 -2.33 6.58 -1.40
N ASP A 76 -3.31 6.42 -2.31
CA ASP A 76 -4.66 5.92 -1.99
C ASP A 76 -4.81 4.39 -2.17
N GLY A 77 -3.72 3.67 -2.43
CA GLY A 77 -3.73 2.23 -2.73
C GLY A 77 -4.14 1.87 -4.17
N ASN A 78 -4.44 2.87 -5.00
CA ASN A 78 -4.76 2.67 -6.41
C ASN A 78 -3.47 2.62 -7.24
N GLN A 79 -3.33 1.59 -8.09
CA GLN A 79 -2.26 1.52 -9.08
C GLN A 79 -2.56 2.53 -10.19
N VAL A 80 -1.94 3.72 -10.11
CA VAL A 80 -2.03 4.74 -11.17
C VAL A 80 -0.89 4.48 -12.13
N THR A 81 -1.22 4.03 -13.33
CA THR A 81 -0.23 3.77 -14.36
C THR A 81 0.15 5.06 -15.07
N LEU A 82 1.32 5.11 -15.74
CA LEU A 82 1.69 6.27 -16.54
C LEU A 82 0.65 6.53 -17.64
N PHE A 83 0.00 5.48 -18.15
CA PHE A 83 -1.10 5.59 -19.09
C PHE A 83 -2.31 6.28 -18.46
N ASP A 84 -2.70 5.91 -17.23
CA ASP A 84 -3.83 6.55 -16.53
C ASP A 84 -3.55 8.02 -16.21
N PHE A 85 -2.29 8.35 -15.88
CA PHE A 85 -1.90 9.71 -15.51
C PHE A 85 -1.80 10.65 -16.72
N ALA A 86 -1.09 10.22 -17.77
CA ALA A 86 -0.75 11.08 -18.90
C ALA A 86 -1.68 10.90 -20.11
N GLY A 87 -2.30 9.72 -20.25
CA GLY A 87 -3.15 9.37 -21.38
C GLY A 87 -2.39 9.19 -22.70
N PRO A 88 -3.09 8.75 -23.77
CA PRO A 88 -2.50 8.63 -25.10
C PRO A 88 -2.23 10.00 -25.75
N ASP A 89 -3.01 11.02 -25.39
CA ASP A 89 -2.97 12.35 -26.00
C ASP A 89 -2.11 13.36 -25.23
N PHE A 90 -1.20 12.89 -24.38
CA PHE A 90 -0.33 13.75 -23.56
C PHE A 90 0.41 14.81 -24.39
N PHE A 91 0.85 14.44 -25.59
CA PHE A 91 1.58 15.30 -26.53
C PHE A 91 0.71 15.94 -27.63
N ALA A 92 -0.62 15.82 -27.57
CA ALA A 92 -1.50 16.44 -28.55
C ALA A 92 -1.32 17.96 -28.62
N TRP A 93 -1.60 18.57 -29.77
CA TRP A 93 -1.41 20.02 -29.98
C TRP A 93 -2.24 20.88 -29.01
N GLU A 94 -3.41 20.39 -28.60
CA GLU A 94 -4.28 21.05 -27.61
C GLU A 94 -4.18 20.45 -26.20
N SER A 95 -3.15 19.64 -25.95
CA SER A 95 -2.90 19.10 -24.62
C SER A 95 -2.48 20.19 -23.63
N ARG A 96 -2.74 19.96 -22.34
CA ARG A 96 -2.26 20.84 -21.25
C ARG A 96 -0.75 21.04 -21.30
N TRP A 97 0.00 20.00 -21.67
CA TRP A 97 1.45 20.06 -21.84
C TRP A 97 1.83 21.03 -22.97
N ALA A 98 1.23 20.89 -24.15
CA ALA A 98 1.53 21.75 -25.29
C ALA A 98 1.16 23.20 -25.02
N ILE A 99 -0.01 23.44 -24.41
CA ILE A 99 -0.46 24.78 -23.99
C ILE A 99 0.54 25.39 -23.01
N SER A 100 0.96 24.66 -21.98
CA SER A 100 1.94 25.12 -20.98
C SER A 100 3.31 25.45 -21.62
N LYS A 101 3.79 24.63 -22.55
CA LYS A 101 5.04 24.89 -23.28
C LYS A 101 4.94 26.15 -24.14
N ARG A 102 3.83 26.35 -24.85
CA ARG A 102 3.59 27.59 -25.61
C ARG A 102 3.50 28.81 -24.70
N ALA A 103 2.77 28.71 -23.59
CA ALA A 103 2.61 29.79 -22.62
C ALA A 103 3.94 30.21 -21.98
N SER A 104 4.86 29.27 -21.78
CA SER A 104 6.23 29.54 -21.31
C SER A 104 7.19 30.05 -22.40
N GLY A 105 6.68 30.34 -23.60
CA GLY A 105 7.47 30.88 -24.71
C GLY A 105 8.34 29.85 -25.44
N ARG A 106 8.16 28.55 -25.20
CA ARG A 106 8.87 27.51 -25.95
C ARG A 106 8.29 27.42 -27.36
N ARG A 107 9.16 27.42 -28.37
CA ARG A 107 8.79 27.20 -29.77
C ARG A 107 8.37 25.74 -29.97
N LEU A 108 7.07 25.52 -30.07
CA LEU A 108 6.45 24.22 -30.30
C LEU A 108 5.71 24.26 -31.64
N SER A 109 5.81 23.20 -32.43
CA SER A 109 5.06 23.06 -33.70
C SER A 109 4.10 21.87 -33.63
N PRO A 110 3.00 21.88 -34.41
CA PRO A 110 2.09 20.74 -34.48
C PRO A 110 2.79 19.45 -34.91
N ARG A 111 3.76 19.54 -35.83
CA ARG A 111 4.56 18.41 -36.28
C ARG A 111 5.38 17.79 -35.15
N HIS A 112 6.00 18.62 -34.31
CA HIS A 112 6.77 18.14 -33.16
C HIS A 112 5.90 17.39 -32.15
N CYS A 113 4.66 17.85 -31.95
CA CYS A 113 3.66 17.15 -31.14
C CYS A 113 3.32 15.76 -31.70
N ILE A 114 3.14 15.65 -33.02
CA ILE A 114 2.86 14.37 -33.69
C ILE A 114 4.03 13.40 -33.53
N GLU A 115 5.26 13.85 -33.79
CA GLU A 115 6.48 13.02 -33.67
C GLU A 115 6.69 12.55 -32.23
N SER A 116 6.50 13.45 -31.25
CA SER A 116 6.59 13.11 -29.83
C SER A 116 5.50 12.13 -29.39
N SER A 117 4.27 12.29 -29.90
CA SER A 117 3.17 11.36 -29.64
C SER A 117 3.45 9.96 -30.20
N GLN A 118 4.04 9.86 -31.40
CA GLN A 118 4.44 8.58 -31.96
C GLN A 118 5.52 7.89 -31.12
N LEU A 119 6.52 8.63 -30.65
CA LEU A 119 7.54 8.09 -29.74
C LEU A 119 6.93 7.65 -28.41
N TRP A 120 6.02 8.45 -27.87
CA TRP A 120 5.29 8.16 -26.64
C TRP A 120 4.54 6.84 -26.73
N ILE A 121 3.71 6.67 -27.76
CA ILE A 121 2.87 5.48 -27.95
C ILE A 121 3.69 4.24 -28.26
N LYS A 122 4.73 4.37 -29.10
CA LYS A 122 5.48 3.21 -29.61
C LYS A 122 6.58 2.73 -28.66
N HIS A 123 7.23 3.65 -27.93
CA HIS A 123 8.44 3.33 -27.18
C HIS A 123 8.31 3.55 -25.68
N ILE A 124 7.60 4.59 -25.25
CA ILE A 124 7.58 4.99 -23.83
C ILE A 124 6.45 4.29 -23.08
N LEU A 125 5.22 4.35 -23.60
CA LEU A 125 4.06 3.73 -22.97
C LEU A 125 4.21 2.20 -22.81
N PRO A 126 4.73 1.42 -23.77
CA PRO A 126 4.87 -0.03 -23.61
C PRO A 126 5.89 -0.43 -22.54
N VAL A 127 6.90 0.42 -22.29
CA VAL A 127 7.99 0.12 -21.35
C VAL A 127 7.70 0.68 -19.96
N LEU A 128 7.12 1.88 -19.87
CA LEU A 128 6.93 2.61 -18.61
C LEU A 128 5.45 2.75 -18.19
N GLY A 129 4.49 2.51 -19.08
CA GLY A 129 3.07 2.79 -18.87
C GLY A 129 2.16 1.59 -18.76
N GLY A 130 2.63 0.52 -18.13
CA GLY A 130 1.85 -0.71 -18.02
C GLY A 130 0.58 -0.56 -17.17
N ARG A 131 -0.59 -0.87 -17.76
CA ARG A 131 -1.26 -2.13 -17.39
C ARG A 131 -0.76 -3.18 -18.37
N SER A 132 -0.09 -4.22 -17.89
CA SER A 132 0.16 -5.41 -18.72
C SER A 132 -1.19 -5.91 -19.25
N LYS A 133 -1.22 -6.36 -20.50
CA LYS A 133 -2.31 -7.23 -20.98
C LYS A 133 -2.43 -8.46 -20.10
#